data_AF-A0AAQ3QM09-F1
#
_entry.id   AF-A0AAQ3QM09-F1
#
_cell.length_a   1.000
_cell.length_b   1.000
_cell.length_c   1.000
_cell.angle_alpha   90.00
_cell.angle_beta   90.00
_cell.angle_gamma   90.00
#
_symmetry.space_group_name_H-M   'P 1'
#
loop_
_entity.id
_entity.type
_entity.pdbx_description
1 polymer ?
#
loop_
_entity_poly.entity_id
_entity_poly.type
_entity_poly.pdbx_seq_one_letter_code
_entity_poly.pdbx_strand_id
1 'polypeptide(L)'
;MNHLVPARHKPIRPSLVIHRSSRHSSNLVPSSAMAAPARFVVFLVVCFIASSSVVSASDSPPKIPLALYYETLCPYCSKFIVNQLPNIFRDGLISIVDLELVPYGNAFLDSNNTISCQHGPDECLLNTVEACAISAWPDLEKHFGFILCVESLILENKHLEWESCFSKLGIDSHAVKECYDSGHGKELELQYAAKTGSLRPPHKYVPWVVVNGAPLFEDYMNFESYICRAYSGEPPEACSKLPLKKDQDMKADHSHVLHADGMVSSSATNNNQKKIKMVI
;
A
#
# COMPACT_ATOMS: atom_id res chain seq x y z
N MET A 1 -47.10 -45.14 -12.34
CA MET A 1 -47.89 -45.27 -11.10
C MET A 1 -46.95 -45.45 -9.92
N ASN A 2 -46.73 -44.38 -9.16
CA ASN A 2 -46.64 -44.33 -7.70
C ASN A 2 -46.08 -42.96 -7.31
N HIS A 3 -47.02 -42.10 -6.95
CA HIS A 3 -46.80 -40.75 -6.45
C HIS A 3 -46.30 -40.82 -5.00
N LEU A 4 -45.24 -40.06 -4.69
CA LEU A 4 -44.93 -39.65 -3.33
C LEU A 4 -45.06 -38.13 -3.26
N VAL A 5 -46.01 -37.68 -2.43
CA VAL A 5 -46.39 -36.28 -2.19
C VAL A 5 -45.53 -35.74 -1.02
N PRO A 6 -45.07 -34.48 -1.06
CA PRO A 6 -44.23 -33.90 -0.01
C PRO A 6 -45.05 -33.38 1.18
N ALA A 7 -44.52 -33.56 2.39
CA ALA A 7 -45.07 -32.99 3.63
C ALA A 7 -44.73 -31.50 3.75
N ARG A 8 -45.76 -30.66 3.89
CA ARG A 8 -45.64 -29.21 4.16
C ARG A 8 -45.47 -28.96 5.66
N HIS A 9 -44.36 -28.33 6.07
CA HIS A 9 -44.25 -27.73 7.39
C HIS A 9 -44.94 -26.35 7.41
N LYS A 10 -45.83 -26.16 8.39
CA LYS A 10 -46.52 -24.89 8.69
C LYS A 10 -45.63 -23.95 9.53
N PRO A 11 -45.77 -22.63 9.38
CA PRO A 11 -45.05 -21.64 10.18
C PRO A 11 -45.69 -21.46 11.57
N ILE A 12 -44.86 -21.32 12.60
CA ILE A 12 -45.26 -20.98 13.98
C ILE A 12 -44.73 -19.58 14.32
N ARG A 13 -45.65 -18.63 14.52
CA ARG A 13 -45.57 -17.40 15.33
C ARG A 13 -47.00 -17.14 15.84
N PRO A 14 -47.26 -16.38 16.93
CA PRO A 14 -46.41 -15.38 17.58
C PRO A 14 -46.40 -15.45 19.12
N SER A 15 -45.57 -14.64 19.79
CA SER A 15 -45.96 -13.97 21.04
C SER A 15 -45.04 -12.78 21.31
N LEU A 16 -45.65 -11.60 21.24
CA LEU A 16 -45.12 -10.29 21.57
C LEU A 16 -45.33 -10.09 23.08
N VAL A 17 -44.25 -9.94 23.85
CA VAL A 17 -44.34 -9.51 25.26
C VAL A 17 -43.83 -8.08 25.35
N ILE A 18 -44.77 -7.15 25.52
CA ILE A 18 -44.52 -5.74 25.83
C ILE A 18 -44.43 -5.65 27.36
N HIS A 19 -43.25 -5.33 27.90
CA HIS A 19 -43.14 -4.85 29.28
C HIS A 19 -42.97 -3.33 29.29
N ARG A 20 -43.98 -2.66 29.86
CA ARG A 20 -44.03 -1.22 30.13
C ARG A 20 -44.13 -1.06 31.65
N SER A 21 -43.17 -0.40 32.29
CA SER A 21 -43.26 0.18 33.64
C SER A 21 -41.89 0.78 33.98
N SER A 22 -41.69 1.92 34.63
CA SER A 22 -42.51 3.08 35.00
C SER A 22 -41.47 4.15 35.40
N ARG A 23 -41.72 5.42 35.04
CA ARG A 23 -40.94 6.55 35.56
C ARG A 23 -41.38 6.78 37.00
N HIS A 24 -40.43 6.89 37.93
CA HIS A 24 -40.70 7.54 39.22
C HIS A 24 -39.99 8.88 39.32
N SER A 25 -40.82 9.88 39.58
CA SER A 25 -40.54 11.28 39.78
C SER A 25 -39.93 11.53 41.15
N SER A 26 -39.01 12.51 41.19
CA SER A 26 -38.83 13.57 42.19
C SER A 26 -38.94 13.24 43.68
N ASN A 27 -37.93 13.64 44.47
CA ASN A 27 -38.10 14.63 45.54
C ASN A 27 -36.76 15.23 46.01
N LEU A 28 -36.72 16.56 46.02
CA LEU A 28 -35.80 17.43 46.74
C LEU A 28 -36.19 17.45 48.23
N VAL A 29 -35.22 17.71 49.12
CA VAL A 29 -35.16 18.82 50.11
C VAL A 29 -33.96 18.60 51.05
N PRO A 30 -33.23 19.65 51.47
CA PRO A 30 -31.95 19.55 52.19
C PRO A 30 -32.12 19.70 53.70
N SER A 31 -31.09 19.32 54.48
CA SER A 31 -30.98 19.75 55.88
C SER A 31 -29.51 19.86 56.34
N SER A 32 -29.12 21.12 56.54
CA SER A 32 -28.28 21.68 57.62
C SER A 32 -27.09 20.90 58.19
N ALA A 33 -25.90 21.45 57.92
CA ALA A 33 -24.91 21.96 58.88
C ALA A 33 -24.50 21.12 60.09
N MET A 34 -23.20 20.84 60.19
CA MET A 34 -22.37 21.23 61.34
C MET A 34 -20.91 21.34 60.88
N ALA A 35 -20.32 22.53 61.04
CA ALA A 35 -18.90 22.77 60.91
C ALA A 35 -18.20 22.42 62.24
N ALA A 36 -17.06 21.75 62.17
CA ALA A 36 -16.09 21.70 63.27
C ALA A 36 -14.67 21.85 62.67
N PRO A 37 -13.80 22.69 63.25
CA PRO A 37 -12.51 23.03 62.67
C PRO A 37 -11.39 22.11 63.16
N ALA A 38 -10.23 22.30 62.52
CA ALA A 38 -8.91 21.86 62.95
C ALA A 38 -8.51 20.42 62.58
N ARG A 39 -7.64 20.31 61.57
CA ARG A 39 -6.19 20.32 61.80
C ARG A 39 -5.48 20.44 60.46
N PHE A 40 -4.69 21.50 60.34
CA PHE A 40 -3.69 21.69 59.30
C PHE A 40 -2.69 20.53 59.38
N VAL A 41 -2.85 19.53 58.52
CA VAL A 41 -1.75 18.60 58.20
C VAL A 41 -1.27 19.03 56.83
N VAL A 42 -0.24 19.87 56.82
CA VAL A 42 0.57 20.09 55.62
C VAL A 42 1.20 18.75 55.30
N PHE A 43 0.56 17.98 54.42
CA PHE A 43 1.25 16.93 53.70
C PHE A 43 2.30 17.63 52.84
N LEU A 44 3.54 17.65 53.33
CA LEU A 44 4.70 17.85 52.50
C LEU A 44 4.68 16.72 51.47
N VAL A 45 4.06 16.97 50.32
CA VAL A 45 4.29 16.20 49.10
C VAL A 45 5.75 16.46 48.76
N VAL A 46 6.62 15.63 49.33
CA VAL A 46 7.98 15.47 48.85
C VAL A 46 7.82 15.05 47.40
N CYS A 47 8.04 15.99 46.48
CA CYS A 47 8.27 15.70 45.08
C CYS A 47 9.46 14.75 45.03
N PHE A 48 9.19 13.44 45.07
CA PHE A 48 10.03 12.45 44.45
C PHE A 48 10.08 12.85 42.99
N ILE A 49 11.14 13.56 42.64
CA ILE A 49 11.56 13.83 41.28
C ILE A 49 11.89 12.44 40.73
N ALA A 50 10.87 11.74 40.24
CA ALA A 50 11.05 10.53 39.48
C ALA A 50 11.89 10.95 38.28
N SER A 51 13.16 10.55 38.31
CA SER A 51 14.10 10.67 37.22
C SER A 51 13.38 10.32 35.93
N SER A 52 13.07 11.35 35.14
CA SER A 52 12.50 11.17 33.82
C SER A 52 13.61 10.52 33.00
N SER A 53 13.54 9.21 32.85
CA SER A 53 14.35 8.49 31.90
C SER A 53 14.06 9.09 30.54
N VAL A 54 14.99 9.90 30.03
CA VAL A 54 15.01 10.30 28.63
C VAL A 54 15.01 9.02 27.82
N VAL A 55 13.90 8.75 27.14
CA VAL A 55 13.83 7.70 26.14
C VAL A 55 14.69 8.22 24.98
N SER A 56 15.94 7.78 24.92
CA SER A 56 16.76 7.97 23.72
C SER A 56 16.05 7.26 22.58
N ALA A 57 15.37 8.02 21.73
CA ALA A 57 14.96 7.52 20.43
C ALA A 57 16.23 7.06 19.70
N SER A 58 16.18 5.88 19.08
CA SER A 58 17.23 5.40 18.19
C SER A 58 17.54 6.48 17.17
N ASP A 59 18.77 7.02 17.19
CA ASP A 59 19.26 8.11 16.33
C ASP A 59 19.56 7.63 14.89
N SER A 60 19.03 6.47 14.51
CA SER A 60 19.15 5.93 13.16
C SER A 60 18.27 6.74 12.21
N PRO A 61 18.83 7.28 11.11
CA PRO A 61 18.06 7.96 10.08
C PRO A 61 16.87 7.12 9.60
N PRO A 62 15.72 7.74 9.29
CA PRO A 62 14.58 6.99 8.77
C PRO A 62 14.93 6.33 7.45
N LYS A 63 14.42 5.12 7.24
CA LYS A 63 14.50 4.42 5.95
C LYS A 63 13.75 5.21 4.88
N ILE A 64 14.21 5.08 3.64
CA ILE A 64 13.60 5.71 2.47
C ILE A 64 12.42 4.85 1.99
N PRO A 65 11.20 5.41 1.95
CA PRO A 65 10.06 4.71 1.35
C PRO A 65 10.31 4.48 -0.15
N LEU A 66 10.21 3.22 -0.57
CA LEU A 66 10.19 2.80 -1.96
C LEU A 66 8.88 2.06 -2.18
N ALA A 67 7.98 2.61 -3.00
CA ALA A 67 6.75 1.93 -3.38
C ALA A 67 6.80 1.54 -4.86
N LEU A 68 6.48 0.27 -5.14
CA LEU A 68 6.27 -0.24 -6.49
C LEU A 68 4.79 -0.56 -6.68
N TYR A 69 4.13 0.16 -7.57
CA TYR A 69 2.79 -0.16 -8.05
C TYR A 69 2.92 -0.93 -9.36
N TYR A 70 2.34 -2.12 -9.40
CA TYR A 70 2.50 -3.04 -10.50
C TYR A 70 1.26 -3.90 -10.69
N GLU A 71 1.19 -4.60 -11.81
CA GLU A 71 0.21 -5.66 -12.03
C GLU A 71 0.97 -6.91 -12.49
N THR A 72 0.49 -8.07 -12.05
CA THR A 72 0.95 -9.36 -12.55
C THR A 72 0.59 -9.51 -14.03
N LEU A 73 1.30 -10.37 -14.75
CA LEU A 73 1.20 -10.54 -16.22
C LEU A 73 1.61 -9.33 -17.07
N CYS A 74 1.94 -8.17 -16.48
CA CYS A 74 2.61 -7.09 -17.21
C CYS A 74 4.10 -7.41 -17.39
N PRO A 75 4.60 -7.62 -18.63
CA PRO A 75 5.97 -8.06 -18.86
C PRO A 75 7.03 -7.04 -18.41
N TYR A 76 6.70 -5.75 -18.32
CA TYR A 76 7.61 -4.74 -17.79
C TYR A 76 7.68 -4.78 -16.26
N CYS A 77 6.55 -5.03 -15.59
CA CYS A 77 6.49 -5.23 -14.14
C CYS A 77 7.28 -6.47 -13.73
N SER A 78 7.00 -7.61 -14.35
CA SER A 78 7.71 -8.87 -14.08
C SER A 78 9.21 -8.72 -14.31
N LYS A 79 9.64 -8.07 -15.41
CA LYS A 79 11.07 -7.82 -15.66
C LYS A 79 11.71 -6.93 -14.61
N PHE A 80 11.01 -5.91 -14.12
CA PHE A 80 11.51 -5.04 -13.06
C PHE A 80 11.65 -5.81 -11.75
N ILE A 81 10.63 -6.55 -11.34
CA ILE A 81 10.63 -7.36 -10.10
C ILE A 81 11.70 -8.46 -10.15
N VAL A 82 11.90 -9.10 -11.30
CA VAL A 82 12.84 -10.22 -11.43
C VAL A 82 14.29 -9.75 -11.62
N ASN A 83 14.52 -8.68 -12.38
CA ASN A 83 15.89 -8.33 -12.81
C ASN A 83 16.44 -7.05 -12.19
N GLN A 84 15.59 -6.17 -11.65
CA GLN A 84 16.01 -4.85 -11.15
C GLN A 84 15.84 -4.75 -9.64
N LEU A 85 14.63 -5.00 -9.14
CA LEU A 85 14.32 -4.87 -7.72
C LEU A 85 15.21 -5.72 -6.80
N PRO A 86 15.65 -6.95 -7.15
CA PRO A 86 16.51 -7.77 -6.29
C PRO A 86 17.89 -7.13 -6.01
N ASN A 87 18.31 -6.16 -6.83
CA ASN A 87 19.57 -5.45 -6.63
C ASN A 87 19.61 -4.75 -5.26
N ILE A 88 18.49 -4.25 -4.73
CA ILE A 88 18.49 -3.60 -3.41
C ILE A 88 18.85 -4.55 -2.27
N PHE A 89 18.51 -5.83 -2.41
CA PHE A 89 18.88 -6.86 -1.45
C PHE A 89 20.35 -7.26 -1.64
N ARG A 90 20.75 -7.56 -2.88
CA ARG A 90 22.11 -7.97 -3.22
C ARG A 90 23.16 -6.93 -2.83
N ASP A 91 22.86 -5.66 -3.09
CA ASP A 91 23.80 -4.56 -2.97
C ASP A 91 23.69 -3.86 -1.59
N GLY A 92 22.83 -4.38 -0.69
CA GLY A 92 22.71 -3.94 0.69
C GLY A 92 21.90 -2.65 0.91
N LEU A 93 21.33 -2.08 -0.16
CA LEU A 93 20.45 -0.90 -0.09
C LEU A 93 19.19 -1.16 0.75
N ILE A 94 18.75 -2.41 0.88
CA ILE A 94 17.57 -2.77 1.69
C ILE A 94 17.71 -2.35 3.17
N SER A 95 18.95 -2.18 3.66
CA SER A 95 19.21 -1.66 5.02
C SER A 95 18.68 -0.24 5.23
N ILE A 96 18.57 0.55 4.17
CA ILE A 96 18.10 1.95 4.20
C ILE A 96 16.77 2.15 3.47
N VAL A 97 16.13 1.09 3.00
CA VAL A 97 14.87 1.12 2.25
C VAL A 97 13.74 0.50 3.06
N ASP A 98 12.58 1.14 2.97
CA ASP A 98 11.29 0.60 3.37
C ASP A 98 10.50 0.28 2.10
N LEU A 99 10.52 -0.99 1.68
CA LEU A 99 9.93 -1.45 0.42
C LEU A 99 8.45 -1.78 0.61
N GLU A 100 7.62 -1.15 -0.21
CA GLU A 100 6.19 -1.44 -0.32
C GLU A 100 5.86 -1.94 -1.73
N LEU A 101 5.16 -3.07 -1.80
CA LEU A 101 4.68 -3.70 -3.04
C LEU A 101 3.16 -3.55 -3.12
N VAL A 102 2.67 -3.04 -4.25
CA VAL A 102 1.24 -2.77 -4.47
C VAL A 102 0.78 -3.47 -5.76
N PRO A 103 0.43 -4.77 -5.70
CA PRO A 103 -0.15 -5.51 -6.82
C PRO A 103 -1.58 -5.03 -7.07
N TYR A 104 -1.79 -4.24 -8.10
CA TYR A 104 -3.10 -3.78 -8.58
C TYR A 104 -2.96 -3.14 -9.96
N GLY A 105 -2.04 -2.18 -10.08
CA GLY A 105 -1.65 -1.52 -11.32
C GLY A 105 -2.80 -0.83 -12.04
N ASN A 106 -3.09 -1.26 -13.27
CA ASN A 106 -4.14 -0.72 -14.13
C ASN A 106 -5.45 -1.51 -14.03
N ALA A 107 -5.59 -2.40 -13.05
CA ALA A 107 -6.88 -2.97 -12.73
C ALA A 107 -7.89 -1.85 -12.44
N PHE A 108 -9.15 -2.08 -12.79
CA PHE A 108 -10.22 -1.11 -12.58
C PHE A 108 -11.35 -1.74 -11.78
N LEU A 109 -11.96 -0.91 -10.94
CA LEU A 109 -13.08 -1.28 -10.10
C LEU A 109 -14.39 -0.90 -10.80
N ASP A 110 -15.18 -1.91 -11.12
CA ASP A 110 -16.52 -1.74 -11.68
C ASP A 110 -17.51 -1.23 -10.63
N SER A 111 -18.66 -0.71 -11.07
CA SER A 111 -19.69 -0.13 -10.18
C SER A 111 -20.26 -1.10 -9.14
N ASN A 112 -20.09 -2.40 -9.35
CA ASN A 112 -20.50 -3.47 -8.44
C ASN A 112 -19.36 -3.98 -7.54
N ASN A 113 -18.24 -3.25 -7.46
CA ASN A 113 -17.01 -3.64 -6.80
C ASN A 113 -16.31 -4.88 -7.38
N THR A 114 -16.65 -5.31 -8.61
CA THR A 114 -15.85 -6.30 -9.33
C THR A 114 -14.54 -5.66 -9.77
N ILE A 115 -13.43 -6.38 -9.62
CA ILE A 115 -12.12 -5.92 -10.12
C ILE A 115 -11.88 -6.63 -11.45
N SER A 116 -11.52 -5.83 -12.43
CA SER A 116 -11.24 -6.26 -13.79
C SER A 116 -9.81 -5.86 -14.15
N CYS A 117 -9.09 -6.77 -14.78
CA CYS A 117 -7.65 -6.71 -14.99
C CYS A 117 -7.32 -6.62 -16.48
N GLN A 118 -6.22 -5.94 -16.85
CA GLN A 118 -5.91 -5.67 -18.26
C GLN A 118 -5.54 -6.95 -19.02
N HIS A 119 -4.85 -7.88 -18.36
CA HIS A 119 -4.46 -9.17 -18.93
C HIS A 119 -5.41 -10.31 -18.53
N GLY A 120 -6.64 -9.99 -18.10
CA GLY A 120 -7.71 -10.96 -17.86
C GLY A 120 -7.73 -11.57 -16.45
N PRO A 121 -8.52 -12.64 -16.23
CA PRO A 121 -8.78 -13.16 -14.89
C PRO A 121 -7.55 -13.74 -14.19
N ASP A 122 -6.57 -14.25 -14.94
CA ASP A 122 -5.33 -14.78 -14.37
C ASP A 122 -4.48 -13.68 -13.71
N GLU A 123 -4.44 -12.46 -14.27
CA GLU A 123 -3.81 -11.30 -13.61
C GLU A 123 -4.54 -10.96 -12.31
N CYS A 124 -5.87 -10.90 -12.33
CA CYS A 124 -6.63 -10.61 -11.12
C CYS A 124 -6.41 -11.67 -10.02
N LEU A 125 -6.34 -12.94 -10.42
CA LEU A 125 -5.99 -14.03 -9.52
C LEU A 125 -4.61 -13.79 -8.90
N LEU A 126 -3.59 -13.54 -9.73
CA LEU A 126 -2.21 -13.43 -9.27
C LEU A 126 -1.94 -12.15 -8.49
N ASN A 127 -2.57 -11.01 -8.85
CA ASN A 127 -2.57 -9.80 -8.01
C ASN A 127 -3.08 -10.12 -6.60
N THR A 128 -4.23 -10.81 -6.51
CA THR A 128 -4.83 -11.20 -5.22
C THR A 128 -3.92 -12.16 -4.45
N VAL A 129 -3.30 -13.13 -5.12
CA VAL A 129 -2.37 -14.10 -4.51
C VAL A 129 -1.15 -13.38 -3.93
N GLU A 130 -0.57 -12.42 -4.66
CA GLU A 130 0.56 -11.64 -4.19
C GLU A 130 0.18 -10.68 -3.06
N ALA A 131 -1.00 -10.05 -3.13
CA ALA A 131 -1.57 -9.28 -2.03
C ALA A 131 -1.72 -10.13 -0.76
N CYS A 132 -2.23 -11.35 -0.90
CA CYS A 132 -2.35 -12.31 0.19
C CYS A 132 -0.99 -12.74 0.74
N ALA A 133 0.02 -12.93 -0.10
CA ALA A 133 1.39 -13.23 0.34
C ALA A 133 1.98 -12.11 1.21
N ILE A 134 1.81 -10.85 0.78
CA ILE A 134 2.25 -9.67 1.53
C ILE A 134 1.54 -9.59 2.89
N SER A 135 0.22 -9.79 2.92
CA SER A 135 -0.56 -9.74 4.16
C SER A 135 -0.26 -10.91 5.10
N ALA A 136 -0.09 -12.12 4.56
CA ALA A 136 0.15 -13.33 5.35
C ALA A 136 1.55 -13.38 5.95
N TRP A 137 2.55 -12.77 5.30
CA TRP A 137 3.94 -12.84 5.71
C TRP A 137 4.54 -11.44 5.89
N PRO A 138 4.52 -10.88 7.12
CA PRO A 138 5.16 -9.61 7.43
C PRO A 138 6.68 -9.60 7.20
N ASP A 139 7.30 -10.77 7.08
CA ASP A 139 8.71 -10.92 6.71
C ASP A 139 8.90 -10.59 5.23
N LEU A 140 9.65 -9.50 4.97
CA LEU A 140 9.89 -8.98 3.63
C LEU A 140 10.59 -9.97 2.71
N GLU A 141 11.63 -10.65 3.18
CA GLU A 141 12.38 -11.60 2.35
C GLU A 141 11.49 -12.78 1.96
N LYS A 142 10.62 -13.22 2.87
CA LYS A 142 9.69 -14.32 2.62
C LYS A 142 8.64 -13.97 1.57
N HIS A 143 7.91 -12.86 1.72
CA HIS A 143 6.88 -12.53 0.71
C HIS A 143 7.50 -12.07 -0.60
N PHE A 144 8.59 -11.31 -0.56
CA PHE A 144 9.27 -10.90 -1.78
C PHE A 144 9.85 -12.11 -2.53
N GLY A 145 10.41 -13.10 -1.82
CA GLY A 145 10.90 -14.34 -2.43
C GLY A 145 9.80 -15.11 -3.17
N PHE A 146 8.58 -15.16 -2.60
CA PHE A 146 7.43 -15.77 -3.27
C PHE A 146 7.00 -14.99 -4.52
N ILE A 147 6.84 -13.66 -4.40
CA ILE A 147 6.50 -12.77 -5.52
C ILE A 147 7.54 -12.90 -6.65
N LEU A 148 8.83 -12.88 -6.30
CA LEU A 148 9.93 -13.07 -7.25
C LEU A 148 9.80 -14.39 -8.02
N CYS A 149 9.40 -15.47 -7.35
CA CYS A 149 9.18 -16.77 -7.98
C CYS A 149 7.96 -16.75 -8.93
N VAL A 150 6.84 -16.15 -8.51
CA VAL A 150 5.62 -16.03 -9.33
C VAL A 150 5.91 -15.19 -10.58
N GLU A 151 6.53 -14.03 -10.42
CA GLU A 151 6.92 -13.14 -11.52
C GLU A 151 7.95 -13.77 -12.47
N SER A 152 8.82 -14.65 -11.95
CA SER A 152 9.72 -15.45 -12.81
C SER A 152 8.95 -16.44 -13.68
N LEU A 153 7.94 -17.13 -13.13
CA LEU A 153 7.07 -18.02 -13.90
C LEU A 153 6.27 -17.27 -14.97
N ILE A 154 5.87 -16.03 -14.69
CA ILE A 154 5.22 -15.15 -15.66
C ILE A 154 6.16 -14.88 -16.85
N LEU A 155 7.43 -14.54 -16.60
CA LEU A 155 8.42 -14.36 -17.67
C LEU A 155 8.71 -15.63 -18.47
N GLU A 156 8.54 -16.80 -17.85
CA GLU A 156 8.65 -18.10 -18.52
C GLU A 156 7.36 -18.54 -19.25
N ASN A 157 6.30 -17.74 -19.20
CA ASN A 157 4.96 -18.08 -19.70
C ASN A 157 4.40 -19.38 -19.05
N LYS A 158 4.61 -19.51 -17.74
CA LYS A 158 4.18 -20.62 -16.88
C LYS A 158 3.42 -20.11 -15.64
N HIS A 159 2.76 -18.96 -15.74
CA HIS A 159 2.08 -18.32 -14.61
C HIS A 159 1.02 -19.20 -13.94
N LEU A 160 0.43 -20.15 -14.67
CA LEU A 160 -0.49 -21.15 -14.10
C LEU A 160 0.17 -22.12 -13.11
N GLU A 161 1.50 -22.22 -13.11
CA GLU A 161 2.28 -23.04 -12.18
C GLU A 161 2.65 -22.28 -10.89
N TRP A 162 2.06 -21.12 -10.61
CA TRP A 162 2.41 -20.25 -9.46
C TRP A 162 2.42 -20.99 -8.12
N GLU A 163 1.54 -21.98 -7.90
CA GLU A 163 1.53 -22.78 -6.67
C GLU A 163 2.85 -23.56 -6.46
N SER A 164 3.59 -23.85 -7.54
CA SER A 164 4.91 -24.49 -7.44
C SER A 164 5.91 -23.64 -6.65
N CYS A 165 5.68 -22.34 -6.50
CA CYS A 165 6.54 -21.46 -5.70
C CYS A 165 6.53 -21.81 -4.21
N PHE A 166 5.42 -22.35 -3.68
CA PHE A 166 5.38 -22.81 -2.28
C PHE A 166 6.40 -23.93 -2.04
N SER A 167 6.39 -24.96 -2.90
CA SER A 167 7.29 -26.10 -2.77
C SER A 167 8.74 -25.76 -3.14
N LYS A 168 8.97 -24.95 -4.17
CA LYS A 168 10.30 -24.47 -4.57
C LYS A 168 11.02 -23.71 -3.44
N LEU A 169 10.27 -22.90 -2.68
CA LEU A 169 10.81 -22.08 -1.60
C LEU A 169 10.72 -22.76 -0.22
N GLY A 170 10.08 -23.93 -0.13
CA GLY A 170 9.86 -24.62 1.14
C GLY A 170 8.98 -23.83 2.12
N ILE A 171 8.05 -23.03 1.60
CA ILE A 171 7.15 -22.19 2.40
C ILE A 171 5.75 -22.79 2.45
N ASP A 172 5.10 -22.66 3.60
CA ASP A 172 3.76 -23.15 3.81
C ASP A 172 2.71 -22.31 3.05
N SER A 173 1.79 -22.98 2.35
CA SER A 173 0.78 -22.32 1.52
C SER A 173 -0.50 -21.93 2.27
N HIS A 174 -0.70 -22.44 3.49
CA HIS A 174 -1.98 -22.37 4.19
C HIS A 174 -2.47 -20.93 4.34
N ALA A 175 -1.64 -20.03 4.86
CA ALA A 175 -2.05 -18.65 5.14
C ALA A 175 -2.41 -17.86 3.86
N VAL A 176 -1.71 -18.09 2.76
CA VAL A 176 -2.01 -17.42 1.47
C VAL A 176 -3.31 -17.97 0.87
N LYS A 177 -3.49 -19.30 0.89
CA LYS A 177 -4.71 -19.95 0.40
C LYS A 177 -5.92 -19.55 1.24
N GLU A 178 -5.79 -19.51 2.57
CA GLU A 178 -6.85 -19.06 3.47
C GLU A 178 -7.23 -17.59 3.22
N CYS A 179 -6.25 -16.70 3.02
CA CYS A 179 -6.52 -15.31 2.64
C CYS A 179 -7.32 -15.21 1.33
N TYR A 180 -6.94 -16.00 0.33
CA TYR A 180 -7.63 -16.04 -0.96
C TYR A 180 -9.06 -16.60 -0.84
N ASP A 181 -9.22 -17.76 -0.20
CA ASP A 181 -10.49 -18.50 -0.12
C ASP A 181 -11.52 -17.83 0.82
N SER A 182 -11.07 -17.08 1.83
CA SER A 182 -11.95 -16.41 2.79
C SER A 182 -12.59 -15.12 2.25
N GLY A 183 -12.14 -14.63 1.09
CA GLY A 183 -12.52 -13.32 0.57
C GLY A 183 -11.68 -12.16 1.10
N HIS A 184 -10.75 -12.41 2.04
CA HIS A 184 -9.84 -11.37 2.53
C HIS A 184 -8.94 -10.80 1.41
N GLY A 185 -8.51 -11.65 0.47
CA GLY A 185 -7.79 -11.19 -0.72
C GLY A 185 -8.53 -10.10 -1.50
N LYS A 186 -9.86 -10.19 -1.59
CA LYS A 186 -10.68 -9.16 -2.23
C LYS A 186 -10.65 -7.83 -1.46
N GLU A 187 -10.65 -7.89 -0.13
CA GLU A 187 -10.55 -6.70 0.71
C GLU A 187 -9.20 -6.00 0.54
N LEU A 188 -8.11 -6.77 0.45
CA LEU A 188 -6.76 -6.26 0.17
C LEU A 188 -6.69 -5.59 -1.19
N GLU A 189 -7.22 -6.24 -2.23
CA GLU A 189 -7.27 -5.66 -3.59
C GLU A 189 -8.08 -4.34 -3.63
N LEU A 190 -9.16 -4.21 -2.85
CA LEU A 190 -9.89 -2.95 -2.73
C LEU A 190 -9.07 -1.85 -2.03
N GLN A 191 -8.25 -2.22 -1.04
CA GLN A 191 -7.32 -1.29 -0.39
C GLN A 191 -6.23 -0.84 -1.38
N TYR A 192 -5.68 -1.76 -2.18
CA TYR A 192 -4.71 -1.41 -3.23
C TYR A 192 -5.32 -0.60 -4.37
N ALA A 193 -6.59 -0.84 -4.71
CA ALA A 193 -7.34 0.03 -5.63
C ALA A 193 -7.41 1.47 -5.11
N ALA A 194 -7.82 1.63 -3.84
CA ALA A 194 -7.90 2.95 -3.20
C ALA A 194 -6.53 3.63 -3.12
N LYS A 195 -5.48 2.87 -2.74
CA LYS A 195 -4.11 3.37 -2.65
C LYS A 195 -3.60 3.82 -4.01
N THR A 196 -3.74 3.00 -5.04
CA THR A 196 -3.33 3.33 -6.42
C THR A 196 -4.11 4.54 -6.95
N GLY A 197 -5.42 4.61 -6.72
CA GLY A 197 -6.25 5.77 -7.10
C GLY A 197 -5.91 7.07 -6.36
N SER A 198 -5.22 6.97 -5.21
CA SER A 198 -4.77 8.13 -4.44
C SER A 198 -3.46 8.74 -4.92
N LEU A 199 -2.76 8.09 -5.87
CA LEU A 199 -1.50 8.58 -6.44
C LEU A 199 -1.64 10.00 -6.99
N ARG A 200 -0.65 10.85 -6.69
CA ARG A 200 -0.56 12.23 -7.19
C ARG A 200 0.85 12.49 -7.74
N PRO A 201 1.00 12.75 -9.05
CA PRO A 201 -0.03 12.58 -10.09
C PRO A 201 -0.51 11.12 -10.19
N PRO A 202 -1.70 10.86 -10.77
CA PRO A 202 -2.12 9.50 -11.11
C PRO A 202 -1.06 8.82 -11.97
N HIS A 203 -0.87 7.51 -11.78
CA HIS A 203 0.06 6.76 -12.61
C HIS A 203 -0.44 6.73 -14.06
N LYS A 204 0.50 6.70 -15.01
CA LYS A 204 0.20 6.69 -16.46
C LYS A 204 0.48 5.35 -17.13
N TYR A 205 1.17 4.47 -16.42
CA TYR A 205 1.60 3.14 -16.82
C TYR A 205 2.06 2.39 -15.58
N VAL A 206 2.39 1.11 -15.77
CA VAL A 206 3.09 0.29 -14.78
C VAL A 206 4.32 -0.37 -15.43
N PRO A 207 5.40 -0.65 -14.69
CA PRO A 207 5.57 -0.40 -13.26
C PRO A 207 5.64 1.09 -12.94
N TRP A 208 5.04 1.50 -11.82
CA TRP A 208 5.08 2.87 -11.32
C TRP A 208 5.86 2.92 -10.02
N VAL A 209 7.06 3.49 -10.07
CA VAL A 209 8.01 3.52 -8.96
C VAL A 209 8.01 4.88 -8.29
N VAL A 210 7.86 4.88 -6.97
CA VAL A 210 7.85 6.07 -6.14
C VAL A 210 8.94 5.95 -5.09
N VAL A 211 9.87 6.91 -5.07
CA VAL A 211 10.95 6.98 -4.07
C VAL A 211 10.75 8.24 -3.22
N ASN A 212 10.67 8.07 -1.91
CA ASN A 212 10.46 9.16 -0.95
C ASN A 212 9.27 10.07 -1.32
N GLY A 213 8.17 9.46 -1.78
CA GLY A 213 6.96 10.17 -2.22
C GLY A 213 7.02 10.80 -3.63
N ALA A 214 8.17 10.75 -4.31
CA ALA A 214 8.32 11.28 -5.67
C ALA A 214 8.25 10.15 -6.71
N PRO A 215 7.30 10.19 -7.67
CA PRO A 215 7.30 9.26 -8.78
C PRO A 215 8.49 9.50 -9.72
N LEU A 216 9.08 8.42 -10.23
CA LEU A 216 10.29 8.49 -11.05
C LEU A 216 10.03 8.59 -12.55
N PHE A 217 8.77 8.41 -12.98
CA PHE A 217 8.38 8.39 -14.40
C PHE A 217 9.31 7.50 -15.23
N GLU A 218 9.81 7.99 -16.37
CA GLU A 218 10.64 7.24 -17.30
C GLU A 218 12.02 6.87 -16.72
N ASP A 219 12.44 7.51 -15.61
CA ASP A 219 13.71 7.24 -14.95
C ASP A 219 13.62 6.16 -13.86
N TYR A 220 12.51 5.42 -13.79
CA TYR A 220 12.27 4.40 -12.77
C TYR A 220 13.34 3.31 -12.70
N MET A 221 14.05 3.04 -13.79
CA MET A 221 15.17 2.09 -13.83
C MET A 221 16.38 2.56 -13.01
N ASN A 222 16.48 3.86 -12.68
CA ASN A 222 17.56 4.44 -11.89
C ASN A 222 17.19 4.60 -10.40
N PHE A 223 16.13 3.95 -9.93
CA PHE A 223 15.58 4.10 -8.57
C PHE A 223 16.61 3.99 -7.43
N GLU A 224 17.61 3.12 -7.55
CA GLU A 224 18.70 2.99 -6.56
C GLU A 224 19.44 4.31 -6.36
N SER A 225 19.67 5.05 -7.44
CA SER A 225 20.34 6.36 -7.37
C SER A 225 19.47 7.40 -6.66
N TYR A 226 18.14 7.32 -6.80
CA TYR A 226 17.21 8.20 -6.09
C TYR A 226 17.17 7.87 -4.60
N ILE A 227 17.20 6.59 -4.24
CA ILE A 227 17.26 6.12 -2.84
C ILE A 227 18.52 6.68 -2.17
N CYS A 228 19.68 6.48 -2.79
CA CYS A 228 20.96 6.95 -2.27
C CYS A 228 21.02 8.47 -2.11
N ARG A 229 20.41 9.24 -3.02
CA ARG A 229 20.34 10.71 -2.90
C ARG A 229 19.38 11.18 -1.82
N ALA A 230 18.29 10.45 -1.60
CA ALA A 230 17.27 10.81 -0.61
C ALA A 230 17.71 10.47 0.83
N TYR A 231 18.61 9.49 1.01
CA TYR A 231 19.04 9.04 2.32
C TYR A 231 19.92 10.09 3.02
N SER A 232 19.52 10.48 4.23
CA SER A 232 20.21 11.49 5.03
C SER A 232 21.28 10.93 5.96
N GLY A 233 21.38 9.60 6.06
CA GLY A 233 22.39 8.91 6.86
C GLY A 233 23.68 8.62 6.13
N GLU A 234 24.53 7.78 6.73
CA GLU A 234 25.70 7.21 6.06
C GLU A 234 25.25 6.18 5.02
N PRO A 235 25.41 6.45 3.70
CA PRO A 235 24.88 5.58 2.67
C PRO A 235 25.69 4.28 2.56
N PRO A 236 25.06 3.13 2.24
CA PRO A 236 25.78 1.89 1.92
C PRO A 236 26.78 2.06 0.77
N GLU A 237 27.79 1.19 0.71
CA GLU A 237 28.84 1.25 -0.32
C GLU A 237 28.28 1.27 -1.75
N ALA A 238 27.17 0.57 -2.00
CA ALA A 238 26.46 0.55 -3.27
C ALA A 238 26.16 1.95 -3.83
N CYS A 239 25.85 2.92 -2.96
CA CYS A 239 25.58 4.30 -3.38
C CYS A 239 26.78 4.99 -4.02
N SER A 240 28.01 4.58 -3.71
CA SER A 240 29.23 5.17 -4.28
C SER A 240 29.47 4.78 -5.74
N LYS A 241 28.85 3.68 -6.19
CA LYS A 241 29.05 3.10 -7.54
C LYS A 241 27.99 3.57 -8.55
N LEU A 242 26.95 4.25 -8.07
CA LEU A 242 25.81 4.64 -8.89
C LEU A 242 26.04 5.99 -9.58
N PRO A 243 25.61 6.13 -10.85
CA PRO A 243 25.75 7.39 -11.57
C PRO A 243 24.88 8.48 -10.92
N LEU A 244 25.54 9.49 -10.36
CA LEU A 244 24.86 10.69 -9.86
C LEU A 244 24.46 11.57 -11.05
N LYS A 245 23.18 11.55 -11.46
CA LYS A 245 22.63 12.67 -12.23
C LYS A 245 22.73 13.93 -11.37
N LYS A 246 23.15 15.06 -11.97
CA LYS A 246 23.28 16.32 -11.24
C LYS A 246 21.89 16.81 -10.80
N ASP A 247 21.81 17.49 -9.67
CA ASP A 247 20.55 18.03 -9.10
C ASP A 247 19.75 18.91 -10.08
N GLN A 248 20.43 19.52 -11.06
CA GLN A 248 19.82 20.34 -12.11
C GLN A 248 18.94 19.52 -13.07
N ASP A 249 19.34 18.28 -13.39
CA ASP A 249 18.62 17.41 -14.32
C ASP A 249 17.34 16.86 -13.66
N MET A 250 17.39 16.60 -12.35
CA MET A 250 16.27 16.09 -11.56
C MET A 250 15.24 17.17 -11.24
N LYS A 251 15.68 18.42 -11.04
CA LYS A 251 14.77 19.58 -10.95
C LYS A 251 14.11 19.91 -12.27
N ALA A 252 14.76 19.70 -13.41
CA ALA A 252 14.12 19.85 -14.71
C ALA A 252 13.01 18.80 -14.89
N ASP A 253 13.26 17.56 -14.47
CA ASP A 253 12.28 16.48 -14.47
C ASP A 253 11.10 16.80 -13.52
N HIS A 254 11.38 17.19 -12.26
CA HIS A 254 10.36 17.64 -11.31
C HIS A 254 9.66 18.98 -11.69
N SER A 255 10.31 19.85 -12.46
CA SER A 255 9.69 21.08 -12.98
C SER A 255 8.72 20.79 -14.11
N HIS A 256 9.03 19.80 -14.96
CA HIS A 256 8.06 19.26 -15.91
C HIS A 256 6.85 18.63 -15.20
N VAL A 257 7.03 18.10 -13.99
CA VAL A 257 5.94 17.59 -13.13
C VAL A 257 5.01 18.70 -12.61
N LEU A 258 5.55 19.87 -12.22
CA LEU A 258 4.73 20.98 -11.71
C LEU A 258 4.00 21.78 -12.81
N HIS A 259 4.50 21.79 -14.04
CA HIS A 259 3.93 22.59 -15.14
C HIS A 259 2.87 21.84 -15.97
N ALA A 260 2.71 20.52 -15.79
CA ALA A 260 1.71 19.74 -16.53
C ALA A 260 0.26 19.93 -16.02
N ASP A 261 0.07 20.47 -14.81
CA ASP A 261 -1.25 20.75 -14.21
C ASP A 261 -1.86 22.11 -14.61
N GLY A 262 -1.26 22.82 -15.57
CA GLY A 262 -1.58 24.21 -15.89
C GLY A 262 -1.89 24.49 -17.36
N MET A 263 -2.80 23.75 -17.99
CA MET A 263 -3.43 24.21 -19.25
C MET A 263 -4.77 24.87 -18.98
N VAL A 264 -4.74 26.10 -18.46
CA VAL A 264 -5.81 27.08 -18.67
C VAL A 264 -5.33 28.06 -19.74
N SER A 265 -6.15 28.13 -20.79
CA SER A 265 -6.06 29.00 -21.96
C SER A 265 -5.48 30.39 -21.67
N SER A 266 -4.47 30.77 -22.46
CA SER A 266 -4.24 32.17 -22.81
C SER A 266 -3.62 32.23 -24.20
N SER A 267 -4.46 32.66 -25.14
CA SER A 267 -4.08 33.01 -26.49
C SER A 267 -3.06 34.16 -26.46
N ALA A 268 -1.91 33.97 -27.10
CA ALA A 268 -1.05 35.07 -27.49
C ALA A 268 -0.49 34.77 -28.88
N THR A 269 -1.05 35.46 -29.85
CA THR A 269 -0.56 35.63 -31.22
C THR A 269 0.92 35.99 -31.22
N ASN A 270 1.74 35.25 -31.97
CA ASN A 270 2.83 35.91 -32.64
C ASN A 270 3.16 35.29 -34.00
N ASN A 271 3.10 36.17 -34.97
CA ASN A 271 3.27 35.96 -36.39
C ASN A 271 4.76 35.80 -36.66
N ASN A 272 5.20 34.65 -37.19
CA ASN A 272 6.46 34.62 -37.90
C ASN A 272 6.46 33.62 -39.05
N GLN A 273 6.53 34.23 -40.22
CA GLN A 273 6.54 33.66 -41.55
C GLN A 273 7.85 32.87 -41.76
N LYS A 274 7.76 31.57 -42.00
CA LYS A 274 8.80 30.84 -42.75
C LYS A 274 8.17 29.87 -43.73
N LYS A 275 8.17 30.33 -44.97
CA LYS A 275 7.80 29.67 -46.21
C LYS A 275 8.87 28.62 -46.53
N ILE A 276 8.53 27.34 -46.56
CA ILE A 276 9.34 26.33 -47.26
C ILE A 276 8.42 25.49 -48.15
N LYS A 277 8.85 25.41 -49.41
CA LYS A 277 8.17 24.86 -50.58
C LYS A 277 8.00 23.34 -50.48
N MET A 278 6.82 22.91 -50.89
CA MET A 278 6.47 21.58 -51.38
C MET A 278 7.28 21.28 -52.65
N VAL A 279 8.01 20.17 -52.66
CA VAL A 279 8.53 19.52 -53.87
C VAL A 279 7.78 18.21 -54.01
N ILE A 280 7.34 17.99 -55.25
CA ILE A 280 6.45 16.94 -55.76
C ILE A 280 6.96 15.54 -55.42
#